data_AF-A0A6B0CNX6-F1
#
_entry.id   AF-A0A6B0CNX6-F1
#
_cell.length_a   1.000
_cell.length_b   1.000
_cell.length_c   1.000
_cell.angle_alpha   90.00
_cell.angle_beta   90.00
_cell.angle_gamma   90.00
#
_symmetry.space_group_name_H-M   'P 1'
#
loop_
_entity.id
_entity.type
_entity.pdbx_description
1 polymer ?
#
loop_
_entity_poly.entity_id
_entity_poly.type
_entity_poly.pdbx_seq_one_letter_code
_entity_poly.pdbx_strand_id
1 'polypeptide(L)'
;MYVENSYLSKQLCFLFYVSSKEIIKKYTNYLKEYDLTYTGYIVLMAIENDEKLNIKKLGERVFLDSGTLTPLLKKLEKKDYVVRTR
;
A
#
# COMPACT_ATOMS: atom_id res chain seq x y z
N MET A 1 1.46 -23.57 -7.32
CA MET A 1 0.62 -24.79 -7.32
C MET A 1 -0.06 -24.84 -5.96
N TYR A 2 -1.32 -24.43 -5.88
CA TYR A 2 -2.07 -24.52 -4.63
C TYR A 2 -2.41 -25.98 -4.40
N VAL A 3 -2.19 -26.46 -3.18
CA VAL A 3 -2.60 -27.82 -2.79
C VAL A 3 -4.12 -27.79 -2.72
N GLU A 4 -4.77 -28.15 -3.83
CA GLU A 4 -6.20 -28.37 -3.87
C GLU A 4 -6.54 -29.39 -2.78
N ASN A 5 -7.49 -29.03 -1.92
CA ASN A 5 -8.06 -29.85 -0.85
C ASN A 5 -7.37 -29.84 0.53
N SER A 6 -6.61 -28.79 0.88
CA SER A 6 -6.18 -28.58 2.28
C SER A 6 -7.26 -27.84 3.10
N TYR A 7 -7.31 -28.07 4.43
CA TYR A 7 -8.15 -27.25 5.33
C TYR A 7 -7.87 -25.75 5.14
N LEU A 8 -6.60 -25.41 4.91
CA LEU A 8 -6.12 -24.05 4.68
C LEU A 8 -6.69 -23.43 3.40
N SER A 9 -6.75 -24.18 2.28
CA SER A 9 -7.32 -23.68 1.02
C SER A 9 -8.82 -23.44 1.08
N LYS A 10 -9.51 -23.94 2.12
CA LYS A 10 -10.93 -23.69 2.39
C LYS A 10 -11.17 -22.47 3.30
N GLN A 11 -10.13 -21.92 3.91
CA GLN A 11 -10.25 -20.74 4.77
C GLN A 11 -10.28 -19.44 3.96
N LEU A 12 -11.35 -18.66 4.12
CA LEU A 12 -11.48 -17.38 3.42
C LEU A 12 -10.33 -16.41 3.74
N CYS A 13 -9.85 -16.38 4.97
CA CYS A 13 -8.71 -15.54 5.36
C CYS A 13 -7.43 -15.91 4.59
N PHE A 14 -7.21 -17.20 4.33
CA PHE A 14 -6.06 -17.67 3.56
C PHE A 14 -6.19 -17.33 2.07
N LEU A 15 -7.40 -17.44 1.52
CA LEU A 15 -7.68 -17.03 0.14
C LEU A 15 -7.40 -15.53 -0.05
N PHE A 16 -7.79 -14.67 0.89
CA PHE A 16 -7.47 -13.24 0.86
C PHE A 16 -5.98 -12.97 1.03
N TYR A 17 -5.30 -13.65 1.96
CA TYR A 17 -3.86 -13.54 2.15
C TYR A 17 -3.09 -13.85 0.85
N VAL A 18 -3.44 -14.98 0.23
CA VAL A 18 -2.85 -15.42 -1.03
C VAL A 18 -3.14 -14.42 -2.16
N SER A 19 -4.38 -14.00 -2.30
CA SER A 19 -4.79 -13.06 -3.35
C SER A 19 -4.07 -11.73 -3.22
N SER A 20 -3.99 -11.20 -2.00
CA SER A 20 -3.24 -9.98 -1.68
C SER A 20 -1.76 -10.12 -2.05
N LYS A 21 -1.14 -11.26 -1.68
CA LYS A 21 0.27 -11.54 -2.01
C LYS A 21 0.53 -11.55 -3.52
N GLU A 22 -0.35 -12.18 -4.30
CA GLU A 22 -0.21 -12.21 -5.77
C GLU A 22 -0.45 -10.84 -6.41
N ILE A 23 -1.40 -10.04 -5.91
CA ILE A 23 -1.62 -8.66 -6.35
C ILE A 23 -0.35 -7.82 -6.08
N ILE A 24 0.16 -7.85 -4.84
CA ILE A 24 1.37 -7.13 -4.45
C ILE A 24 2.54 -7.54 -5.34
N LYS A 25 2.73 -8.84 -5.60
CA LYS A 25 3.82 -9.35 -6.45
C LYS A 25 3.73 -8.84 -7.88
N LYS A 26 2.53 -8.83 -8.48
CA LYS A 26 2.32 -8.29 -9.83
C LYS A 26 2.64 -6.79 -9.88
N TYR A 27 2.06 -6.00 -8.97
CA TYR A 27 2.29 -4.56 -8.93
C TYR A 27 3.74 -4.18 -8.61
N THR A 28 4.41 -4.94 -7.75
CA THR A 28 5.82 -4.67 -7.39
C THR A 28 6.72 -4.65 -8.63
N ASN A 29 6.46 -5.49 -9.62
CA ASN A 29 7.28 -5.49 -10.84
C ASN A 29 7.09 -4.22 -11.68
N TYR A 30 5.86 -3.72 -11.79
CA TYR A 30 5.57 -2.45 -12.48
C TYR A 30 6.10 -1.26 -11.68
N LEU A 31 5.94 -1.26 -10.35
CA LEU A 31 6.34 -0.14 -9.49
C LEU A 31 7.86 0.03 -9.34
N LYS A 32 8.67 -0.96 -9.75
CA LYS A 32 10.14 -0.89 -9.68
C LYS A 32 10.71 0.26 -10.51
N GLU A 33 10.16 0.55 -11.68
CA GLU A 33 10.65 1.65 -12.53
C GLU A 33 10.44 3.03 -11.90
N TYR A 34 9.44 3.13 -11.02
CA TYR A 34 9.10 4.33 -10.25
C TYR A 34 9.75 4.38 -8.87
N ASP A 35 10.55 3.36 -8.53
CA ASP A 35 11.10 3.18 -7.18
C ASP A 35 9.99 3.28 -6.09
N LEU A 36 8.83 2.66 -6.36
CA LEU A 36 7.67 2.65 -5.47
C LEU A 36 7.45 1.27 -4.84
N THR A 37 7.01 1.27 -3.58
CA THR A 37 6.45 0.08 -2.95
C THR A 37 4.94 0.03 -3.20
N TYR A 38 4.32 -1.15 -3.09
CA TYR A 38 2.86 -1.28 -3.21
C TYR A 38 2.13 -0.39 -2.18
N THR A 39 2.62 -0.34 -0.94
CA THR A 39 2.05 0.56 0.09
C THR A 39 2.21 2.03 -0.27
N GLY A 40 3.38 2.43 -0.82
CA GLY A 40 3.59 3.78 -1.31
C GLY A 40 2.61 4.14 -2.44
N TYR A 41 2.42 3.22 -3.39
CA TYR A 41 1.43 3.36 -4.45
C TYR A 41 0.00 3.52 -3.91
N ILE A 42 -0.43 2.69 -2.95
CA ILE A 42 -1.77 2.81 -2.34
C ILE A 42 -1.95 4.15 -1.63
N VAL A 43 -0.91 4.64 -0.95
CA VAL A 43 -0.94 5.97 -0.33
C VAL A 43 -1.10 7.07 -1.38
N LEU A 44 -0.40 6.99 -2.51
CA LEU A 44 -0.56 7.96 -3.60
C LEU A 44 -1.96 7.90 -4.23
N MET A 45 -2.47 6.69 -4.49
CA MET A 45 -3.82 6.48 -5.01
C MET A 45 -4.93 6.97 -4.07
N ALA A 46 -4.65 7.01 -2.77
CA ALA A 46 -5.60 7.48 -1.77
C ALA A 46 -5.64 9.00 -1.62
N ILE A 47 -4.68 9.73 -2.21
CA ILE A 47 -4.65 11.19 -2.23
C ILE A 47 -5.29 11.61 -3.56
N GLU A 48 -6.41 12.33 -3.51
CA GLU A 48 -7.04 12.86 -4.72
C GLU A 48 -6.18 13.99 -5.32
N ASN A 49 -6.37 14.28 -6.61
CA ASN A 49 -5.63 15.36 -7.27
C ASN A 49 -5.81 16.70 -6.53
N ASP A 50 -4.69 17.36 -6.24
CA ASP A 50 -4.62 18.62 -5.50
C ASP A 50 -5.21 18.61 -4.07
N GLU A 51 -5.45 17.42 -3.49
CA GLU A 51 -6.00 17.29 -2.15
C GLU A 51 -4.94 17.59 -1.08
N LYS A 52 -5.29 18.43 -0.10
CA LYS A 52 -4.51 18.65 1.12
C LYS A 52 -5.09 17.82 2.26
N LEU A 53 -4.39 16.75 2.63
CA LEU A 53 -4.79 15.85 3.72
C LEU A 53 -3.83 15.94 4.90
N ASN A 54 -4.39 15.89 6.11
CA ASN A 54 -3.60 15.62 7.29
C ASN A 54 -3.32 14.12 7.43
N ILE A 55 -2.24 13.77 8.15
CA ILE A 55 -1.78 12.40 8.31
C ILE A 55 -2.83 11.50 8.97
N LYS A 56 -3.63 12.02 9.90
CA LYS A 56 -4.66 11.25 10.60
C LYS A 56 -5.75 10.77 9.64
N LYS A 57 -6.29 11.68 8.83
CA LYS A 57 -7.32 11.36 7.81
C LYS A 57 -6.79 10.39 6.76
N LEU A 58 -5.54 10.59 6.31
CA LEU A 58 -4.90 9.67 5.39
C LEU A 58 -4.78 8.26 6.01
N GLY A 59 -4.36 8.17 7.27
CA GLY A 59 -4.29 6.90 8.01
C GLY A 59 -5.62 6.18 8.13
N GLU A 60 -6.70 6.92 8.41
CA GLU A 60 -8.06 6.38 8.41
C GLU A 60 -8.46 5.85 7.01
N ARG A 61 -8.12 6.57 5.94
CA ARG A 61 -8.46 6.21 4.56
C ARG A 61 -7.74 4.95 4.07
N VAL A 62 -6.47 4.77 4.41
CA VAL A 62 -5.66 3.61 3.97
C VAL A 62 -5.45 2.54 5.04
N PHE A 63 -6.12 2.67 6.19
CA PHE A 63 -6.00 1.74 7.32
C PHE A 63 -4.56 1.57 7.82
N LEU A 64 -3.80 2.67 7.90
CA LEU A 64 -2.41 2.68 8.40
C LEU A 64 -2.27 3.60 9.61
N ASP A 65 -1.44 3.19 10.56
CA ASP A 65 -1.08 4.01 11.71
C ASP A 65 -0.04 5.09 11.36
N SER A 66 0.10 6.08 12.24
CA SER A 66 1.04 7.18 12.05
C SER A 66 2.51 6.76 12.07
N GLY A 67 2.86 5.69 12.80
CA GLY A 67 4.20 5.09 12.84
C GLY A 67 4.60 4.47 11.51
N THR A 68 3.64 3.93 10.76
CA THR A 68 3.83 3.44 9.39
C THR A 68 3.83 4.58 8.36
N LEU A 69 2.87 5.51 8.45
CA LEU A 69 2.72 6.60 7.47
C LEU A 69 3.86 7.62 7.53
N THR A 70 4.34 7.99 8.71
CA THR A 70 5.38 9.03 8.84
C THR A 70 6.67 8.71 8.08
N PRO A 71 7.31 7.54 8.25
CA PRO A 71 8.50 7.19 7.49
C PRO A 71 8.21 6.97 6.00
N LEU A 72 7.01 6.48 5.64
CA LEU A 72 6.60 6.30 4.25
C LEU A 72 6.47 7.63 3.52
N LEU A 73 5.73 8.59 4.09
CA LEU A 73 5.53 9.93 3.53
C LEU A 73 6.86 10.70 3.43
N LYS A 74 7.78 10.54 4.39
CA LYS A 74 9.14 11.08 4.27
C LYS A 74 9.91 10.51 3.07
N LYS A 75 9.74 9.22 2.76
CA LYS A 75 10.38 8.59 1.59
C LYS A 75 9.74 9.06 0.28
N LEU A 76 8.41 9.19 0.25
CA LEU A 76 7.69 9.68 -0.92
C LEU A 76 8.01 11.16 -1.20
N GLU A 77 8.14 11.98 -0.15
CA GLU A 77 8.56 13.39 -0.23
C GLU A 77 9.98 13.52 -0.83
N LYS A 78 10.92 12.66 -0.41
CA LYS A 78 12.28 12.63 -0.99
C LYS A 78 12.35 12.21 -2.46
N LYS A 79 11.29 11.60 -2.98
CA LYS A 79 11.16 11.18 -4.37
C LYS A 79 10.22 12.10 -5.16
N ASP A 80 9.90 13.27 -4.59
CA ASP A 80 9.04 14.30 -5.18
C ASP A 80 7.61 13.85 -5.52
N TYR A 81 7.12 12.75 -4.92
CA TYR A 81 5.75 12.27 -5.13
C TYR A 81 4.71 13.03 -4.30
N VAL A 82 5.11 13.63 -3.17
CA VAL A 82 4.23 14.39 -2.27
C VAL A 82 4.97 15.58 -1.69
N VAL A 83 4.23 16.64 -1.35
CA VAL A 83 4.75 17.80 -0.62
C VAL A 83 4.17 17.78 0.79
N ARG A 84 5.00 17.97 1.81
CA ARG A 84 4.54 18.05 3.21
C ARG A 84 4.65 19.47 3.72
N THR A 85 3.54 20.02 4.18
CA THR A 85 3.51 21.27 4.93
C THR A 85 3.55 20.94 6.43
N ARG A 86 4.34 21.69 7.20
CA ARG A 86 4.43 21.55 8.66
C ARG A 86 3.62 22.61 9.37
#